data_AF-A0A3D2H6V8-F1
#
_entry.id   AF-A0A3D2H6V8-F1
#
_cell.length_a   1.000
_cell.length_b   1.000
_cell.length_c   1.000
_cell.angle_alpha   90.00
_cell.angle_beta   90.00
_cell.angle_gamma   90.00
#
_symmetry.space_group_name_H-M   'P 1'
#
loop_
_entity.id
_entity.type
_entity.pdbx_description
1 polymer ?
#
loop_
_entity_poly.entity_id
_entity_poly.type
_entity_poly.pdbx_seq_one_letter_code
_entity_poly.pdbx_strand_id
1 'polypeptide(L)'
;MNRYSSRGRNQHNKVDAQKRTICVSVRLSAEEADLLDTRRKTMQRGTYLRSCLLDKLPPIIHPLNIKTASDLGRAIGNLATVATSMRAGKYIGDSEILTLIKDLRLLLVTGSASLISYYHSDSNEEAEE
;
A
#
# COMPACT_ATOMS: atom_id res chain seq x y z
N MET A 1 -42.62 6.46 -16.27
CA MET A 1 -42.43 5.46 -15.19
C MET A 1 -41.05 5.68 -14.57
N ASN A 2 -40.98 6.34 -13.41
CA ASN A 2 -39.71 6.77 -12.81
C ASN A 2 -39.30 5.79 -11.71
N ARG A 3 -38.19 5.06 -11.90
CA ARG A 3 -37.66 4.07 -10.95
C ARG A 3 -36.69 4.74 -9.98
N TYR A 4 -37.20 5.29 -8.88
CA TYR A 4 -36.35 5.61 -7.73
C TYR A 4 -36.06 4.33 -6.96
N SER A 5 -34.84 3.81 -7.09
CA SER A 5 -34.37 2.70 -6.26
C SER A 5 -34.09 3.19 -4.85
N SER A 6 -34.88 2.69 -3.90
CA SER A 6 -34.69 2.91 -2.47
C SER A 6 -33.48 2.13 -1.99
N ARG A 7 -32.29 2.74 -2.04
CA ARG A 7 -31.11 2.21 -1.35
C ARG A 7 -31.28 2.41 0.16
N GLY A 8 -31.22 1.32 0.90
CA GLY A 8 -31.37 1.27 2.35
C GLY A 8 -30.44 2.25 3.07
N ARG A 9 -31.05 3.12 3.89
CA ARG A 9 -30.34 4.07 4.74
C ARG A 9 -29.79 3.34 5.96
N ASN A 10 -28.56 2.82 5.87
CA ASN A 10 -27.76 2.53 7.06
C ASN A 10 -27.30 3.87 7.66
N GLN A 11 -28.12 4.44 8.55
CA GLN A 11 -27.83 5.67 9.27
C GLN A 11 -26.87 5.37 10.43
N HIS A 12 -25.58 5.20 10.13
CA HIS A 12 -24.58 5.52 11.14
C HIS A 12 -24.59 7.03 11.29
N ASN A 13 -25.16 7.54 12.39
CA ASN A 13 -25.21 8.96 12.74
C ASN A 13 -23.78 9.50 12.89
N LYS A 14 -23.17 9.91 11.78
CA LYS A 14 -21.99 10.77 11.82
C LYS A 14 -22.44 12.11 12.38
N VAL A 15 -21.74 12.57 13.41
CA VAL A 15 -21.87 13.92 14.00
C VAL A 15 -21.99 14.93 12.86
N ASP A 16 -22.92 15.89 12.95
CA ASP A 16 -23.24 16.80 11.83
C ASP A 16 -22.00 17.51 11.25
N ALA A 17 -21.00 17.78 12.08
CA ALA A 17 -19.71 18.34 11.67
C ALA A 17 -18.89 17.46 10.68
N GLN A 18 -19.19 16.16 10.55
CA GLN A 18 -18.51 15.25 9.63
C GLN A 18 -19.24 15.05 8.30
N LYS A 19 -20.45 15.62 8.15
CA LYS A 19 -21.21 15.55 6.90
C LYS A 19 -20.60 16.48 5.87
N ARG A 20 -20.51 16.01 4.62
CA ARG A 20 -19.99 16.79 3.50
C ARG A 20 -21.15 17.48 2.80
N THR A 21 -21.30 18.78 3.02
CA THR A 21 -22.42 19.59 2.51
C THR A 21 -22.02 20.53 1.38
N ILE A 22 -20.73 20.84 1.25
CA ILE A 22 -20.20 21.74 0.21
C ILE A 22 -19.80 20.92 -1.02
N CYS A 23 -20.27 21.34 -2.20
CA CYS A 23 -19.91 20.77 -3.49
C CYS A 23 -19.03 21.75 -4.28
N VAL A 24 -17.98 21.24 -4.90
CA VAL A 24 -17.11 21.99 -5.81
C VAL A 24 -17.15 21.30 -7.16
N SER A 25 -17.51 22.03 -8.21
CA SER A 25 -17.56 21.54 -9.59
C SER A 25 -16.42 22.14 -10.41
N VAL A 26 -15.64 21.31 -11.08
CA VAL A 26 -14.54 21.71 -11.97
C VAL A 26 -14.79 21.12 -13.35
N ARG A 27 -14.47 21.87 -14.40
CA ARG A 27 -14.49 21.38 -15.79
C ARG A 27 -13.08 20.93 -16.15
N LEU A 28 -12.96 19.74 -16.71
CA LEU A 28 -11.69 19.16 -17.17
C LEU A 28 -11.74 18.98 -18.69
N SER A 29 -10.59 19.09 -19.34
CA SER A 29 -10.40 18.64 -20.72
C SER A 29 -10.51 17.10 -20.79
N ALA A 30 -10.56 16.55 -22.01
CA ALA A 30 -10.56 15.10 -22.19
C ALA A 30 -9.27 14.46 -21.64
N GLU A 31 -8.12 15.07 -21.92
CA GLU A 31 -6.81 14.60 -21.47
C GLU A 31 -6.67 14.63 -19.94
N GLU A 32 -7.15 15.70 -19.30
CA GLU A 32 -7.15 15.84 -17.85
C GLU A 32 -8.07 14.80 -17.17
N ALA A 33 -9.20 14.48 -17.80
CA ALA A 33 -10.12 13.46 -17.31
C ALA A 33 -9.53 12.05 -17.38
N ASP A 34 -8.82 11.73 -18.47
CA ASP A 34 -8.12 10.45 -18.62
C ASP A 34 -6.96 10.29 -17.63
N LEU A 35 -6.21 11.36 -17.38
CA LEU A 35 -5.17 11.38 -16.35
C LEU A 35 -5.76 11.12 -14.96
N LEU A 36 -6.89 11.76 -14.63
CA LEU A 36 -7.60 11.55 -13.37
C LEU A 36 -8.06 10.09 -13.22
N ASP A 37 -8.61 9.50 -14.27
CA ASP A 37 -9.09 8.12 -14.24
C ASP A 37 -7.95 7.09 -14.12
N THR A 38 -6.80 7.37 -14.74
CA THR A 38 -5.58 6.56 -14.57
C THR A 38 -5.07 6.61 -13.12
N ARG A 39 -4.95 7.81 -12.54
CA ARG A 39 -4.39 8.00 -11.19
C ARG A 39 -5.30 7.54 -10.07
N ARG A 40 -6.63 7.65 -10.22
CA ARG A 40 -7.59 7.26 -9.15
C ARG A 40 -7.67 5.76 -8.90
N LYS A 41 -7.19 4.93 -9.83
CA LYS A 41 -7.33 3.46 -9.79
C LYS A 41 -8.80 3.07 -9.53
N THR A 42 -9.08 2.46 -8.38
CA THR A 42 -10.42 1.98 -7.99
C THR A 42 -11.26 3.02 -7.23
N MET A 43 -10.70 4.19 -6.89
CA MET A 43 -11.42 5.21 -6.12
C MET A 43 -12.43 5.98 -6.99
N GLN A 44 -13.52 6.45 -6.38
CA GLN A 44 -14.43 7.38 -7.05
C GLN A 44 -13.75 8.73 -7.27
N ARG A 45 -14.00 9.39 -8.41
CA ARG A 45 -13.37 10.68 -8.80
C ARG A 45 -13.40 11.73 -7.67
N GLY A 46 -14.57 11.97 -7.07
CA GLY A 46 -14.71 12.94 -5.98
C GLY A 46 -14.01 12.53 -4.68
N THR A 47 -13.88 11.22 -4.41
CA THR A 47 -13.12 10.75 -3.24
C THR A 47 -11.63 10.94 -3.48
N TYR A 48 -11.16 10.65 -4.69
CA TYR A 48 -9.76 10.83 -5.07
C TYR A 48 -9.34 12.31 -5.03
N LEU A 49 -10.09 13.22 -5.67
CA LEU A 49 -9.80 14.66 -5.64
C LEU A 49 -9.80 15.23 -4.21
N ARG A 50 -10.72 14.77 -3.37
CA ARG A 50 -10.73 15.14 -1.94
C ARG A 50 -9.49 14.63 -1.21
N SER A 51 -9.03 13.41 -1.53
CA SER A 51 -7.79 12.88 -0.99
C SER A 51 -6.57 13.67 -1.46
N CYS A 52 -6.54 14.13 -2.72
CA CYS A 52 -5.50 15.05 -3.21
C CYS A 52 -5.51 16.36 -2.42
N LEU A 53 -6.67 17.01 -2.28
CA LEU A 53 -6.80 18.29 -1.57
C LEU A 53 -6.36 18.20 -0.09
N LEU A 54 -6.57 17.05 0.54
CA LEU A 54 -6.25 16.84 1.95
C LEU A 54 -4.85 16.25 2.17
N ASP A 55 -4.04 16.07 1.12
CA ASP A 55 -2.76 15.35 1.15
C ASP A 55 -2.87 13.96 1.82
N LYS A 56 -4.02 13.30 1.61
CA LYS A 56 -4.36 11.98 2.15
C LYS A 56 -4.58 10.98 1.02
N LEU A 57 -3.73 11.06 0.01
CA LEU A 57 -3.66 10.03 -1.02
C LEU A 57 -3.13 8.73 -0.39
N PRO A 58 -3.69 7.57 -0.75
CA PRO A 58 -3.06 6.32 -0.35
C PRO A 58 -1.63 6.32 -0.91
N PRO A 59 -0.61 6.05 -0.08
CA PRO A 59 0.77 6.07 -0.53
C PRO A 59 0.93 5.06 -1.67
N ILE A 60 1.56 5.49 -2.76
CA ILE A 60 1.88 4.58 -3.86
C ILE A 60 3.01 3.70 -3.36
N ILE A 61 2.67 2.47 -2.95
CA ILE A 61 3.67 1.49 -2.54
C ILE A 61 4.37 0.99 -3.80
N HIS A 62 5.68 1.22 -3.89
CA HIS A 62 6.48 0.78 -5.01
C HIS A 62 6.43 -0.77 -5.15
N PRO A 63 6.33 -1.33 -6.37
CA PRO A 63 6.25 -2.79 -6.56
C PRO A 63 7.42 -3.55 -5.95
N LEU A 64 8.62 -2.96 -5.89
CA LEU A 64 9.78 -3.54 -5.21
C LEU A 64 9.49 -3.75 -3.71
N ASN A 65 8.85 -2.78 -3.04
CA ASN A 65 8.46 -2.87 -1.62
C ASN A 65 7.44 -3.97 -1.38
N ILE A 66 6.51 -4.18 -2.31
CA ILE A 66 5.51 -5.24 -2.20
C ILE A 66 6.19 -6.61 -2.23
N LYS A 67 7.15 -6.79 -3.14
CA LYS A 67 7.91 -8.04 -3.27
C LYS A 67 8.80 -8.28 -2.05
N THR A 68 9.62 -7.32 -1.65
CA THR A 68 10.50 -7.45 -0.47
C THR A 68 9.72 -7.69 0.81
N ALA A 69 8.57 -7.01 1.01
CA ALA A 69 7.70 -7.26 2.16
C ALA A 69 7.12 -8.68 2.16
N SER A 70 6.71 -9.21 1.00
CA SER A 70 6.21 -10.58 0.87
C SER A 70 7.30 -11.61 1.20
N ASP A 71 8.50 -11.44 0.64
CA ASP A 71 9.62 -12.36 0.86
C ASP A 71 10.11 -12.33 2.32
N LEU A 72 10.18 -11.15 2.93
CA LEU A 72 10.46 -11.00 4.37
C LEU A 72 9.38 -11.66 5.24
N GLY A 73 8.11 -11.47 4.90
CA GLY A 73 6.99 -12.09 5.61
C GLY A 73 7.08 -13.62 5.63
N ARG A 74 7.47 -14.23 4.50
CA ARG A 74 7.72 -15.68 4.42
C ARG A 74 8.87 -16.12 5.31
N ALA A 75 10.02 -15.44 5.25
CA ALA A 75 11.19 -15.78 6.06
C ALA A 75 10.89 -15.69 7.56
N ILE A 76 10.18 -14.65 7.99
CA ILE A 76 9.74 -14.47 9.39
C ILE A 76 8.73 -15.55 9.78
N GLY A 77 7.78 -15.89 8.92
CA GLY A 77 6.81 -16.96 9.17
C GLY A 77 7.46 -18.34 9.37
N ASN A 78 8.50 -18.65 8.58
CA ASN A 78 9.27 -19.88 8.75
C ASN A 78 9.98 -19.92 10.11
N LEU A 79 10.64 -18.81 10.50
CA LEU A 79 11.26 -18.67 11.82
C LEU A 79 10.25 -18.79 12.97
N ALA A 80 9.06 -18.18 12.83
CA ALA A 80 8.01 -18.28 13.83
C ALA A 80 7.52 -19.73 14.01
N THR A 81 7.44 -20.49 12.91
CA THR A 81 7.07 -21.92 12.92
C THR A 81 8.13 -22.76 13.64
N VAL A 82 9.41 -22.51 13.36
CA VAL A 82 10.54 -23.16 14.07
C VAL A 82 10.50 -22.83 15.56
N ALA A 83 10.38 -21.55 15.92
CA ALA A 83 10.30 -21.13 17.32
C ALA A 83 9.11 -21.75 18.06
N THR A 84 7.96 -21.90 17.39
CA THR A 84 6.78 -22.55 17.97
C THR A 84 7.02 -24.05 18.18
N SER A 85 7.65 -24.72 17.21
CA SER A 85 7.99 -26.14 17.31
C SER A 85 9.00 -26.41 18.43
N MET A 86 10.01 -25.55 18.58
CA MET A 86 10.98 -25.63 19.68
C MET A 86 10.35 -25.42 21.05
N ARG A 87 9.44 -24.44 21.18
CA ARG A 87 8.67 -24.23 22.42
C ARG A 87 7.82 -25.45 22.79
N ALA A 88 7.33 -26.19 21.80
CA ALA A 88 6.59 -27.43 21.99
C ALA A 88 7.50 -28.64 22.33
N GLY A 89 8.80 -28.43 22.52
CA GLY A 89 9.77 -29.47 22.92
C GLY A 89 10.36 -30.26 21.76
N LYS A 90 10.08 -29.90 20.49
CA LYS A 90 10.74 -30.52 19.33
C LYS A 90 12.11 -29.89 19.13
N TYR A 91 13.16 -30.71 19.12
CA TYR A 91 14.48 -30.23 18.77
C TYR A 91 14.58 -30.00 17.26
N ILE A 92 15.02 -28.80 16.89
CA ILE A 92 15.33 -28.42 15.52
C ILE A 92 16.83 -28.12 15.50
N GLY A 93 17.53 -28.67 14.51
CA GLY A 93 18.99 -28.57 14.44
C GLY A 93 19.46 -27.13 14.23
N ASP A 94 20.57 -26.76 14.86
CA ASP A 94 21.17 -25.43 14.76
C ASP A 94 21.48 -25.02 13.31
N SER A 95 21.80 -25.97 12.44
CA SER A 95 22.06 -25.72 11.02
C SER A 95 20.83 -25.14 10.30
N GLU A 96 19.63 -25.63 10.61
CA GLU A 96 18.37 -25.18 10.03
C GLU A 96 17.98 -23.79 10.55
N ILE A 97 18.25 -23.51 11.83
CA ILE A 97 18.05 -22.18 12.41
C ILE A 97 19.01 -21.18 11.76
N LEU A 98 20.28 -21.57 11.61
CA LEU A 98 21.31 -20.73 11.01
C LEU A 98 21.04 -20.43 9.52
N THR A 99 20.49 -21.37 8.75
CA THR A 99 20.11 -21.11 7.36
C THR A 99 18.97 -20.10 7.29
N LEU A 100 17.91 -20.27 8.11
CA LEU A 100 16.79 -19.33 8.13
C LEU A 100 17.20 -17.91 8.56
N ILE A 101 18.11 -17.78 9.53
CA ILE A 101 18.65 -16.48 9.95
C ILE A 101 19.50 -15.85 8.84
N LYS A 102 20.32 -16.64 8.13
CA LYS A 102 21.10 -16.16 6.99
C LYS A 102 20.19 -15.67 5.86
N ASP A 103 19.13 -16.41 5.55
CA ASP A 103 18.17 -16.05 4.52
C ASP A 103 17.45 -14.73 4.86
N LEU A 104 16.99 -14.59 6.11
CA LEU A 104 16.40 -13.34 6.58
C LEU A 104 17.39 -12.17 6.47
N ARG A 105 18.65 -12.37 6.91
CA ARG A 105 19.69 -11.34 6.82
C ARG A 105 19.95 -10.92 5.38
N LEU A 106 20.03 -11.87 4.45
CA LEU A 106 20.24 -11.60 3.03
C LEU A 106 19.10 -10.73 2.49
N LEU A 107 17.85 -11.08 2.78
CA LEU A 107 16.68 -10.32 2.34
C LEU A 107 16.68 -8.88 2.89
N LEU A 108 17.07 -8.67 4.15
CA LEU A 108 17.16 -7.33 4.74
C LEU A 108 18.26 -6.48 4.09
N VAL A 109 19.44 -7.05 3.88
CA VAL A 109 20.58 -6.34 3.30
C VAL A 109 20.31 -6.00 1.83
N THR A 110 19.88 -6.99 1.04
CA THR A 110 19.61 -6.79 -0.39
C THR A 110 18.42 -5.88 -0.62
N GLY A 111 17.33 -6.06 0.13
CA GLY A 111 16.14 -5.21 0.01
C GLY A 111 16.44 -3.74 0.29
N SER A 112 17.27 -3.46 1.31
CA SER A 112 17.69 -2.10 1.64
C SER A 112 18.57 -1.48 0.55
N ALA A 113 19.53 -2.25 0.01
CA ALA A 113 20.42 -1.77 -1.05
C ALA A 113 19.68 -1.48 -2.37
N SER A 114 18.76 -2.37 -2.76
CA SER A 114 17.93 -2.16 -3.96
C SER A 114 17.02 -0.94 -3.84
N LEU A 115 16.50 -0.65 -2.64
CA LEU A 115 15.72 0.55 -2.39
C LEU A 115 16.56 1.81 -2.50
N ILE A 116 17.73 1.84 -1.85
CA ILE A 116 18.63 3.01 -1.89
C ILE A 116 19.07 3.31 -3.32
N SER A 117 19.46 2.28 -4.09
CA SER A 117 19.85 2.47 -5.50
C SER A 117 18.72 3.04 -6.33
N TYR A 118 17.48 2.58 -6.13
CA TYR A 118 16.32 3.04 -6.88
C TYR A 118 16.00 4.52 -6.59
N TYR A 119 15.99 4.93 -5.32
CA TYR A 119 15.77 6.32 -4.94
C TYR A 119 16.89 7.27 -5.42
N HIS A 120 18.13 6.78 -5.53
CA HIS A 120 19.23 7.57 -6.09
C HIS A 120 19.15 7.70 -7.62
N SER A 121 18.57 6.74 -8.34
CA SER A 121 18.30 6.87 -9.78
C SER A 121 17.12 7.80 -10.10
N ASP A 122 16.01 7.72 -9.35
CA ASP A 122 14.84 8.59 -9.55
C ASP A 122 15.20 10.08 -9.31
N SER A 123 16.10 10.36 -8.36
CA SER A 123 16.54 11.73 -8.05
C SER A 123 17.40 12.37 -9.16
N ASN A 124 17.94 11.56 -10.07
CA ASN A 124 18.82 12.03 -11.14
C ASN A 124 18.06 12.29 -12.46
N GLU A 125 16.86 11.72 -12.63
CA GLU A 125 15.98 12.00 -13.78
C GLU A 125 15.18 13.29 -13.61
N GLU A 126 14.82 13.69 -12.37
CA GLU A 126 14.11 14.96 -12.11
C GLU A 126 14.99 16.23 -12.21
N ALA A 127 16.31 16.08 -12.40
CA ALA A 127 17.26 17.20 -12.48
C ALA A 127 17.65 17.58 -13.93
N GLU A 128 17.14 16.87 -14.94
CA GLU A 128 17.45 17.10 -16.36
C GLU A 128 16.28 17.70 -17.19
N GLU A 129 15.16 18.08 -16.56
CA GLU A 129 14.07 18.88 -17.18
C GLU A 129 14.00 20.31 -16.61
#